data_AF-A0A355BF40-F1
#
_entry.id   AF-A0A355BF40-F1
#
_cell.length_a   1.000
_cell.length_b   1.000
_cell.length_c   1.000
_cell.angle_alpha   90.00
_cell.angle_beta   90.00
_cell.angle_gamma   90.00
#
_symmetry.space_group_name_H-M   'P 1'
#
loop_
_entity.id
_entity.type
_entity.pdbx_description
1 polymer ?
#
loop_
_entity_poly.entity_id
_entity_poly.type
_entity_poly.pdbx_seq_one_letter_code
_entity_poly.pdbx_strand_id
1 'polypeptide(L)' 'KEYGHEDNKRKLIAGIVLTGGGAELKHIKQLVEYITGMDTRIGYPNEHLAGNSDEEISSPLYATAVGLVMNSLR' A
#
# COMPACT_ATOMS: atom_id res chain seq x y z
N LYS A 1 -12.88 14.69 6.98
CA LYS A 1 -11.48 14.21 6.95
C LYS A 1 -10.81 15.05 5.86
N GLU A 2 -10.05 16.08 6.23
CA GLU A 2 -9.69 17.21 5.35
C GLU A 2 -8.39 17.00 4.54
N TYR A 3 -8.20 15.84 3.92
CA TYR A 3 -7.03 15.58 3.07
C TYR A 3 -7.49 15.45 1.62
N GLY A 4 -6.86 16.17 0.70
CA GLY A 4 -7.26 16.20 -0.71
C GLY A 4 -6.26 16.94 -1.60
N HIS A 5 -6.31 16.64 -2.89
CA HIS A 5 -5.41 17.21 -3.91
C HIS A 5 -5.52 18.74 -4.06
N GLU A 6 -6.65 19.32 -3.65
CA GLU A 6 -6.99 20.73 -3.88
C GLU A 6 -6.22 21.72 -2.98
N ASP A 7 -5.70 21.29 -1.82
CA ASP A 7 -5.12 22.20 -0.83
C ASP A 7 -3.65 21.84 -0.52
N ASN A 8 -2.70 22.64 -1.02
CA ASN A 8 -1.26 22.36 -0.95
C ASN A 8 -0.71 22.16 0.48
N LYS A 9 -1.35 22.74 1.51
CA LYS A 9 -0.96 22.58 2.92
C LYS A 9 -1.43 21.26 3.55
N ARG A 10 -2.30 20.51 2.87
CA ARG A 10 -2.94 19.29 3.38
C ARG A 10 -2.73 18.07 2.47
N LYS A 11 -1.76 18.16 1.54
CA LYS A 11 -1.42 17.06 0.63
C LYS A 11 -0.72 15.93 1.38
N LEU A 12 -1.23 14.71 1.20
CA LEU A 12 -0.50 13.49 1.52
C LEU A 12 0.62 13.33 0.47
N ILE A 13 1.84 13.71 0.83
CA ILE A 13 3.00 13.75 -0.10
C ILE A 13 3.28 12.37 -0.71
N ALA A 14 2.98 11.29 0.01
CA ALA A 14 3.20 9.91 -0.43
C ALA A 14 1.97 9.26 -1.11
N GLY A 15 0.85 9.96 -1.23
CA GLY A 15 -0.40 9.40 -1.76
C GLY A 15 -1.04 8.34 -0.87
N ILE A 16 -1.78 7.41 -1.49
CA ILE A 16 -2.44 6.26 -0.84
C ILE A 16 -1.66 4.98 -1.16
N VAL A 17 -1.43 4.14 -0.13
CA VAL A 17 -0.93 2.77 -0.31
C VAL A 17 -2.03 1.78 0.06
N LEU A 18 -2.41 0.93 -0.88
CA LEU A 18 -3.39 -0.14 -0.68
C LEU A 18 -2.66 -1.45 -0.30
N THR A 19 -3.09 -2.09 0.78
CA THR A 19 -2.55 -3.37 1.27
C THR A 19 -3.67 -4.36 1.60
N GLY A 20 -3.33 -5.60 1.95
CA GLY A 20 -4.30 -6.67 2.23
C GLY A 20 -4.92 -7.26 0.96
N GLY A 21 -5.77 -8.28 1.11
CA GLY A 21 -6.38 -8.97 -0.04
C GLY A 21 -7.28 -8.09 -0.91
N GLY A 22 -7.89 -7.04 -0.33
CA GLY A 22 -8.69 -6.08 -1.10
C GLY A 22 -7.90 -5.28 -2.14
N ALA A 23 -6.57 -5.18 -1.96
CA ALA A 23 -5.67 -4.51 -2.90
C ALA A 23 -5.47 -5.30 -4.21
N GLU A 24 -5.87 -6.57 -4.27
CA GLU A 24 -5.75 -7.43 -5.47
C GLU A 24 -6.97 -7.36 -6.39
N LEU A 25 -8.02 -6.63 -5.99
CA LEU A 25 -9.20 -6.43 -6.83
C LEU A 25 -8.81 -5.74 -8.13
N LYS A 26 -9.29 -6.28 -9.25
CA LYS A 26 -9.05 -5.70 -10.58
C LYS A 26 -9.48 -4.24 -10.61
N HIS A 27 -8.58 -3.38 -11.06
CA HIS A 27 -8.78 -1.95 -11.20
C HIS A 27 -8.99 -1.14 -9.90
N ILE A 28 -8.71 -1.71 -8.72
CA ILE A 28 -8.93 -1.00 -7.44
C ILE A 28 -8.09 0.27 -7.31
N LYS A 29 -6.85 0.25 -7.83
CA LYS A 29 -5.99 1.42 -7.91
C LYS A 29 -6.69 2.55 -8.67
N GLN A 30 -7.15 2.28 -9.89
CA GLN A 30 -7.80 3.28 -10.73
C GLN A 30 -9.06 3.85 -10.07
N LEU A 31 -9.85 3.00 -9.40
CA LEU A 31 -11.04 3.45 -8.69
C LEU A 31 -10.69 4.40 -7.54
N VAL A 32 -9.66 4.09 -6.76
CA VAL A 32 -9.22 4.92 -5.63
C VAL A 32 -8.64 6.25 -6.13
N GLU A 33 -7.82 6.23 -7.18
CA GLU A 33 -7.31 7.46 -7.81
C GLU A 33 -8.45 8.33 -8.34
N TYR A 34 -9.45 7.71 -8.98
CA TYR A 34 -10.63 8.42 -9.50
C TYR A 34 -11.47 9.06 -8.38
N ILE A 35 -11.76 8.33 -7.30
CA ILE A 35 -12.60 8.84 -6.21
C ILE A 35 -11.88 9.90 -5.38
N THR A 36 -10.58 9.71 -5.14
CA THR A 36 -9.83 10.53 -4.17
C THR A 36 -9.03 11.65 -4.80
N GLY A 37 -8.76 11.58 -6.11
CA GLY A 37 -7.85 12.49 -6.81
C GLY A 37 -6.40 12.41 -6.32
N MET A 38 -6.03 11.36 -5.59
CA MET A 38 -4.69 11.17 -5.03
C MET A 38 -3.99 9.97 -5.67
N ASP A 39 -2.69 10.14 -5.94
CA ASP A 39 -1.84 9.05 -6.44
C ASP A 39 -1.95 7.83 -5.52
N THR A 40 -2.13 6.66 -6.12
CA THR A 40 -2.33 5.42 -5.38
C THR A 40 -1.38 4.33 -5.87
N ARG A 41 -0.86 3.52 -4.95
CA ARG A 41 -0.07 2.33 -5.28
C ARG A 41 -0.47 1.13 -4.44
N ILE A 42 -0.16 -0.07 -4.94
CA ILE A 42 -0.28 -1.31 -4.19
C ILE A 42 1.00 -1.50 -3.37
N GLY A 43 0.86 -1.74 -2.07
CA GLY A 43 1.98 -2.01 -1.17
C GLY A 43 2.24 -3.49 -1.06
N TYR A 44 3.46 -3.91 -1.44
CA TYR A 44 3.91 -5.29 -1.34
C TYR A 44 4.88 -5.43 -0.14
N PRO A 45 4.68 -6.39 0.78
CA PRO A 45 5.53 -6.56 1.96
C PRO A 45 7.02 -6.82 1.65
N ASN A 46 7.35 -7.26 0.44
CA ASN A 46 8.71 -7.57 0.02
C ASN A 46 9.46 -6.42 -0.67
N GLU A 47 8.81 -5.29 -0.96
CA GLU A 47 9.43 -4.15 -1.69
C GLU A 47 10.70 -3.62 -0.98
N HIS A 48 10.84 -3.89 0.32
CA HIS A 48 11.99 -3.49 1.14
C HIS A 48 12.72 -4.67 1.80
N LEU A 49 12.35 -5.91 1.47
CA LEU A 49 13.02 -7.12 1.96
C LEU A 49 14.07 -7.56 0.95
N ALA A 50 15.35 -7.38 1.28
CA ALA A 50 16.44 -7.90 0.44
C ALA A 50 16.51 -9.42 0.57
N GLY A 51 16.20 -10.14 -0.52
CA GLY A 51 16.30 -11.60 -0.59
C GLY A 51 15.19 -12.19 -1.45
N ASN A 52 15.43 -13.39 -1.98
CA ASN A 52 14.47 -14.17 -2.78
C ASN A 52 13.22 -14.52 -1.95
N SER A 53 12.36 -13.54 -1.69
CA SER A 53 11.06 -13.79 -1.08
C SER A 53 10.26 -14.62 -2.06
N ASP A 54 9.80 -15.80 -1.64
CA ASP A 54 8.84 -16.58 -2.41
C ASP A 54 7.71 -15.67 -2.91
N GLU A 55 7.38 -15.81 -4.19
CA GLU A 55 6.42 -14.96 -4.91
C GLU A 55 5.05 -14.92 -4.19
N GLU A 56 4.72 -15.98 -3.45
CA GLU A 56 3.50 -16.07 -2.65
C GLU A 56 3.49 -15.11 -1.45
N ILE A 57 4.63 -14.93 -0.76
CA ILE A 57 4.75 -14.02 0.39
C ILE A 57 4.84 -12.56 -0.06
N SER A 58 5.08 -12.32 -1.34
CA SER A 58 5.04 -10.97 -1.91
C SER A 58 3.64 -10.36 -1.93
N SER A 59 2.57 -11.16 -1.81
CA SER A 59 1.20 -10.64 -1.91
C SER A 59 0.90 -9.56 -0.85
N PRO A 60 0.19 -8.47 -1.22
CA PRO A 60 -0.32 -7.48 -0.27
C PRO A 60 -1.16 -8.09 0.85
N LEU A 61 -1.76 -9.26 0.63
CA LEU A 61 -2.50 -10.04 1.63
C LEU A 61 -1.68 -10.27 2.91
N TYR A 62 -0.38 -10.51 2.78
CA TYR A 62 0.50 -10.87 3.90
C TYR A 62 1.15 -9.66 4.60
N ALA A 63 0.81 -8.43 4.21
CA ALA A 63 1.44 -7.21 4.75
C ALA A 63 1.46 -7.14 6.28
N THR A 64 0.37 -7.52 6.95
CA THR A 64 0.29 -7.50 8.42
C THR A 64 1.19 -8.56 9.06
N ALA A 65 1.15 -9.80 8.55
CA ALA A 65 1.92 -10.91 9.10
C ALA A 65 3.43 -10.66 8.97
N VAL A 66 3.86 -10.20 7.79
CA VAL A 66 5.26 -9.80 7.55
C VAL A 66 5.67 -8.67 8.51
N GLY A 67 4.84 -7.64 8.67
CA GLY A 67 5.10 -6.55 9.59
C GLY A 67 5.27 -7.01 11.05
N LEU A 68 4.45 -7.96 11.52
CA LEU A 68 4.58 -8.54 12.87
C LEU A 68 5.89 -9.29 13.04
N VAL A 69 6.29 -10.12 12.07
CA VAL A 69 7.56 -10.85 12.10
C VAL A 69 8.75 -9.88 12.10
N MET A 70 8.75 -8.89 11.21
CA MET A 70 9.79 -7.84 11.20
C MET A 70 9.88 -7.10 12.52
N ASN A 71 8.76 -6.87 13.20
CA ASN A 71 8.75 -6.24 14.52
C ASN A 71 9.33 -7.15 15.61
N SER A 72 9.14 -8.47 15.52
CA SER A 72 9.72 -9.43 16.48
C SER A 72 11.23 -9.64 16.31
N LEU A 73 11.78 -9.31 15.13
CA LEU A 73 13.22 -9.41 14.84
C LEU A 73 14.00 -8.15 15.25
N ARG A 74 13.30 -7.09 15.68
CA ARG A 74 13.89 -5.87 16.24
C ARG A 74 14.06 -6.00 17.75
#